data_AF-A0A9E5WN94-F1
#
_entry.id   AF-A0A9E5WN94-F1
#
_cell.length_a   1.000
_cell.length_b   1.000
_cell.length_c   1.000
_cell.angle_alpha   90.00
_cell.angle_beta   90.00
_cell.angle_gamma   90.00
#
_symmetry.space_group_name_H-M   'P 1'
#
loop_
_entity.id
_entity.type
_entity.pdbx_description
1 polymer ?
#
loop_
_entity_poly.entity_id
_entity_poly.type
_entity_poly.pdbx_seq_one_letter_code
_entity_poly.pdbx_strand_id
1 'polypeptide(L)'
;MQYNLVMDHAAATSRTSLLKAVLAAGVALAIHLFVTFVLIVFLGGVVPHYVRFFEAHDTSLPAMTQQLILLSWWNVERWYLFVLAVLALDGPIALGVQFLPKHMRWIKACWFDSYLLAAFVFLFFNSVALCIPIEGMIEQAAGP
;
A
#
# COMPACT_ATOMS: atom_id res chain seq x y z
N MET A 1 2.45 53.16 8.49
CA MET A 1 2.89 52.53 7.22
C MET A 1 3.71 51.26 7.43
N GLN A 2 4.66 51.19 8.39
CA GLN A 2 5.44 49.97 8.70
C GLN A 2 4.62 48.75 9.15
N TYR A 3 3.46 48.92 9.78
CA TYR A 3 2.64 47.82 10.28
C TYR A 3 2.08 46.91 9.18
N ASN A 4 1.74 47.48 8.01
CA ASN A 4 1.20 46.72 6.88
C ASN A 4 2.27 45.80 6.26
N LEU A 5 3.52 46.26 6.16
CA LEU A 5 4.64 45.48 5.63
C LEU A 5 4.96 44.22 6.47
N VAL A 6 4.84 44.31 7.81
CA VAL A 6 5.08 43.16 8.70
C VAL A 6 3.98 42.11 8.57
N MET A 7 2.72 42.56 8.47
CA MET A 7 1.57 41.66 8.29
C MET A 7 1.59 40.95 6.93
N ASP A 8 1.94 41.68 5.85
CA ASP A 8 2.05 41.11 4.51
C ASP A 8 3.18 40.08 4.42
N HIS A 9 4.33 40.34 5.06
CA HIS A 9 5.40 39.36 5.15
C HIS A 9 4.98 38.12 5.93
N ALA A 10 4.38 38.25 7.11
CA ALA A 10 3.93 37.11 7.91
C ALA A 10 2.89 36.23 7.17
N ALA A 11 1.96 36.87 6.44
CA ALA A 11 0.98 36.17 5.61
C ALA A 11 1.64 35.43 4.45
N ALA A 12 2.66 36.01 3.80
CA ALA A 12 3.41 35.36 2.74
C ALA A 12 4.22 34.15 3.24
N THR A 13 4.85 34.23 4.42
CA THR A 13 5.58 33.09 5.02
C THR A 13 4.64 31.94 5.41
N SER A 14 3.44 32.26 5.89
CA SER A 14 2.40 31.28 6.23
C SER A 14 1.83 30.55 5.01
N ARG A 15 1.58 31.27 3.91
CA ARG A 15 1.08 30.65 2.66
C ARG A 15 2.12 29.71 2.03
N THR A 16 3.38 30.12 2.02
CA THR A 16 4.47 29.29 1.46
C THR A 16 4.74 28.04 2.29
N SER A 17 4.55 28.08 3.62
CA SER A 17 4.68 26.89 4.48
C SER A 17 3.52 25.92 4.28
N LEU A 18 2.29 26.41 4.17
CA LEU A 18 1.10 25.58 3.91
C LEU A 18 1.20 24.88 2.55
N LEU A 19 1.56 25.61 1.49
CA LEU A 19 1.68 25.03 0.15
C LEU A 19 2.72 23.90 0.12
N LYS A 20 3.87 24.08 0.80
CA LYS A 20 4.90 23.03 0.95
C LYS A 20 4.37 21.82 1.70
N ALA A 21 3.60 22.03 2.78
CA ALA A 21 2.99 20.94 3.54
C ALA A 21 1.98 20.16 2.68
N VAL A 22 1.10 20.85 1.96
CA VAL A 22 0.11 20.21 1.08
C VAL A 22 0.78 19.42 -0.04
N LEU A 23 1.81 19.98 -0.69
CA LEU A 23 2.58 19.27 -1.72
C LEU A 23 3.28 18.04 -1.17
N ALA A 24 3.95 18.15 -0.01
CA ALA A 24 4.63 17.02 0.61
C ALA A 24 3.66 15.91 1.02
N ALA A 25 2.49 16.27 1.56
CA ALA A 25 1.43 15.32 1.88
C ALA A 25 0.85 14.67 0.62
N GLY A 26 0.62 15.46 -0.44
CA GLY A 26 0.11 14.97 -1.72
C GLY A 26 1.05 13.96 -2.39
N VAL A 27 2.36 14.21 -2.39
CA VAL A 27 3.36 13.26 -2.89
C VAL A 27 3.35 11.97 -2.09
N ALA A 28 3.30 12.06 -0.76
CA ALA A 28 3.34 10.89 0.09
C ALA A 28 2.05 10.03 -0.05
N LEU A 29 0.89 10.69 -0.14
CA LEU A 29 -0.38 10.03 -0.43
C LEU A 29 -0.37 9.38 -1.82
N ALA A 30 0.20 10.04 -2.84
CA ALA A 30 0.32 9.47 -4.17
C ALA A 30 1.18 8.20 -4.19
N ILE A 31 2.26 8.15 -3.41
CA ILE A 31 3.09 6.94 -3.25
C ILE A 31 2.28 5.82 -2.61
N HIS A 32 1.56 6.10 -1.53
CA HIS A 32 0.73 5.09 -0.87
C HIS A 32 -0.37 4.56 -1.80
N LEU A 33 -1.08 5.45 -2.51
CA LEU A 33 -2.08 5.06 -3.51
C LEU A 33 -1.48 4.22 -4.64
N PHE A 34 -0.28 4.55 -5.10
CA PHE A 34 0.42 3.75 -6.11
C PHE A 34 0.73 2.34 -5.60
N VAL A 35 1.21 2.23 -4.36
CA VAL A 35 1.48 0.93 -3.72
C VAL A 35 0.18 0.15 -3.51
N THR A 36 -0.89 0.80 -3.05
CA THR A 36 -2.23 0.18 -2.95
C THR A 36 -2.69 -0.33 -4.31
N PHE A 37 -2.49 0.45 -5.37
CA PHE A 37 -2.84 0.05 -6.72
C PHE A 37 -2.06 -1.21 -7.16
N VAL A 38 -0.76 -1.27 -6.90
CA VAL A 38 0.05 -2.48 -7.16
C VAL A 38 -0.49 -3.69 -6.40
N LEU A 39 -0.85 -3.53 -5.12
CA LEU A 39 -1.46 -4.61 -4.32
C LEU A 39 -2.80 -5.07 -4.91
N ILE A 40 -3.66 -4.14 -5.33
CA ILE A 40 -4.95 -4.44 -5.94
C ILE A 40 -4.76 -5.22 -7.25
N VAL A 41 -3.82 -4.78 -8.11
CA VAL A 41 -3.52 -5.45 -9.38
C VAL A 41 -2.93 -6.85 -9.14
N PHE A 42 -2.02 -6.99 -8.17
CA PHE A 42 -1.45 -8.30 -7.83
C PHE A 42 -2.54 -9.25 -7.31
N LEU A 43 -3.32 -8.84 -6.31
CA LEU A 43 -4.36 -9.69 -5.73
C LEU A 43 -5.54 -9.93 -6.68
N GLY A 44 -5.91 -8.96 -7.51
CA GLY A 44 -7.04 -9.07 -8.42
C GLY A 44 -6.70 -9.66 -9.80
N GLY A 45 -5.43 -9.65 -10.20
CA GLY A 45 -4.98 -10.14 -11.49
C GLY A 45 -4.12 -11.40 -11.39
N VAL A 46 -3.07 -11.37 -10.58
CA VAL A 46 -2.08 -12.47 -10.49
C VAL A 46 -2.67 -13.65 -9.75
N VAL A 47 -3.24 -13.45 -8.56
CA VAL A 47 -3.77 -14.57 -7.74
C VAL A 47 -4.83 -15.37 -8.51
N PRO A 48 -5.88 -14.77 -9.12
CA PRO A 48 -6.88 -15.55 -9.86
C PRO A 48 -6.30 -16.33 -11.04
N HIS A 49 -5.22 -15.85 -11.64
CA HIS A 49 -4.53 -16.58 -12.70
C HIS A 49 -3.91 -17.89 -12.17
N TYR A 50 -3.22 -17.82 -11.02
CA TYR A 50 -2.68 -19.01 -10.36
C TYR A 50 -3.77 -19.98 -9.91
N VAL A 51 -4.92 -19.47 -9.42
CA VAL A 51 -6.05 -20.35 -9.05
C VAL A 51 -6.50 -21.17 -10.25
N ARG A 52 -6.77 -20.52 -11.39
CA ARG A 52 -7.18 -21.22 -12.62
C ARG A 52 -6.12 -22.21 -13.10
N PHE A 53 -4.84 -21.86 -12.94
CA PHE A 53 -3.74 -22.76 -13.28
C PHE A 53 -3.77 -24.02 -12.42
N PHE A 54 -3.91 -23.89 -11.09
CA PHE A 54 -3.93 -25.05 -10.19
C PHE A 54 -5.22 -25.89 -10.33
N GLU A 55 -6.37 -25.24 -10.57
CA GLU A 55 -7.63 -25.92 -10.88
C GLU A 55 -7.52 -26.75 -12.17
N ALA A 56 -6.85 -26.22 -13.20
CA ALA A 56 -6.65 -26.94 -14.47
C ALA A 56 -5.74 -28.17 -14.35
N HIS A 57 -4.97 -28.28 -13.27
CA HIS A 57 -4.07 -29.41 -12.99
C HIS A 57 -4.57 -30.30 -11.85
N ASP A 58 -5.84 -30.16 -11.44
CA ASP A 58 -6.46 -30.93 -10.34
C ASP A 58 -5.61 -30.97 -9.05
N THR A 59 -4.84 -29.91 -8.79
CA THR A 59 -3.89 -29.88 -7.68
C THR A 59 -4.58 -29.43 -6.40
N SER A 60 -4.46 -30.21 -5.33
CA SER A 60 -4.98 -29.82 -4.02
C SER A 60 -4.24 -28.58 -3.50
N LEU A 61 -4.95 -27.50 -3.26
CA LEU A 61 -4.37 -26.25 -2.80
C LEU A 61 -4.03 -26.30 -1.29
N PRO A 62 -2.81 -25.96 -0.88
CA PRO A 62 -2.45 -25.79 0.52
C PRO A 62 -3.36 -24.77 1.23
N ALA A 63 -3.56 -24.95 2.53
CA ALA A 63 -4.39 -24.05 3.33
C ALA A 63 -3.95 -22.58 3.23
N MET A 64 -2.64 -22.31 3.12
CA MET A 64 -2.13 -20.95 2.95
C MET A 64 -2.57 -20.33 1.62
N THR A 65 -2.52 -21.09 0.53
CA THR A 65 -2.98 -20.63 -0.80
C THR A 65 -4.49 -20.39 -0.79
N GLN A 66 -5.29 -21.22 -0.10
CA GLN A 66 -6.74 -20.99 0.05
C GLN A 66 -7.06 -19.67 0.75
N GLN A 67 -6.31 -19.30 1.80
CA GLN A 67 -6.48 -18.00 2.46
C GLN A 67 -6.17 -16.83 1.51
N LEU A 68 -5.13 -16.97 0.68
CA LEU A 68 -4.80 -15.99 -0.35
C LEU A 68 -5.91 -15.84 -1.40
N ILE A 69 -6.58 -16.94 -1.77
CA ILE A 69 -7.73 -16.90 -2.68
C ILE A 69 -8.89 -16.13 -2.07
N LEU A 70 -9.24 -16.41 -0.81
CA LEU A 70 -10.28 -15.67 -0.11
C LEU A 70 -9.95 -14.17 -0.06
N LEU A 71 -8.69 -13.83 0.22
CA LEU A 71 -8.24 -12.44 0.25
C LEU A 71 -8.30 -11.78 -1.14
N SER A 72 -7.93 -12.52 -2.19
CA SER A 72 -8.04 -12.08 -3.59
C SER A 72 -9.50 -11.80 -3.98
N TRP A 73 -10.43 -12.68 -3.62
CA TRP A 73 -11.86 -12.47 -3.87
C TRP A 73 -12.39 -11.23 -3.18
N TRP A 74 -12.05 -11.06 -1.89
CA TRP A 74 -12.37 -9.84 -1.15
C TRP A 74 -11.82 -8.59 -1.82
N ASN A 75 -10.58 -8.66 -2.31
CA ASN A 75 -9.95 -7.55 -3.03
C ASN A 75 -10.67 -7.23 -4.34
N VAL A 76 -11.02 -8.24 -5.16
CA VAL A 76 -11.73 -8.01 -6.43
C VAL A 76 -13.09 -7.35 -6.21
N GLU A 77 -13.86 -7.81 -5.22
CA GLU A 77 -15.19 -7.27 -4.94
C GLU A 77 -15.14 -5.88 -4.29
N ARG A 78 -14.13 -5.61 -3.46
CA ARG A 78 -14.12 -4.47 -2.54
C ARG A 78 -12.87 -3.59 -2.64
N TRP A 79 -12.14 -3.62 -3.76
CA TRP A 79 -10.91 -2.83 -3.97
C TRP A 79 -11.12 -1.33 -3.67
N TYR A 80 -12.30 -0.79 -4.00
CA TYR A 80 -12.63 0.61 -3.78
C TYR A 80 -12.66 0.98 -2.29
N LEU A 81 -12.99 0.04 -1.39
CA LEU A 81 -12.93 0.28 0.05
C LEU A 81 -11.49 0.46 0.53
N PHE A 82 -10.51 -0.22 -0.07
CA PHE A 82 -9.10 -0.01 0.25
C PHE A 82 -8.64 1.38 -0.18
N VAL A 83 -8.98 1.81 -1.40
CA VAL A 83 -8.66 3.16 -1.88
C VAL A 83 -9.30 4.23 -0.99
N LEU A 84 -10.59 4.07 -0.65
CA LEU A 84 -11.29 4.97 0.26
C LEU A 84 -10.65 4.99 1.66
N ALA A 85 -10.24 3.84 2.18
CA ALA A 85 -9.56 3.75 3.48
C ALA A 85 -8.23 4.50 3.48
N VAL A 86 -7.42 4.36 2.41
CA VAL A 86 -6.18 5.14 2.25
C VAL A 86 -6.50 6.63 2.17
N LEU A 87 -7.45 7.06 1.33
CA LEU A 87 -7.77 8.49 1.25
C LEU A 87 -8.28 9.06 2.58
N ALA A 88 -9.15 8.33 3.29
CA ALA A 88 -9.79 8.78 4.51
C ALA A 88 -8.85 8.79 5.73
N LEU A 89 -7.93 7.83 5.82
CA LEU A 89 -7.01 7.72 6.95
C LEU A 89 -5.68 8.40 6.67
N ASP A 90 -5.08 8.07 5.53
CA ASP A 90 -3.75 8.52 5.16
C ASP A 90 -3.73 10.00 4.76
N GLY A 91 -4.80 10.51 4.16
CA GLY A 91 -4.90 11.93 3.79
C GLY A 91 -4.74 12.87 5.00
N PRO A 92 -5.59 12.77 6.03
CA PRO A 92 -5.47 13.57 7.24
C PRO A 92 -4.16 13.35 7.98
N ILE A 93 -3.66 12.12 8.07
CA ILE A 93 -2.40 11.81 8.74
C ILE A 93 -1.24 12.44 7.98
N ALA A 94 -1.16 12.26 6.66
CA ALA A 94 -0.10 12.79 5.81
C ALA A 94 -0.02 14.33 5.85
N LEU A 95 -1.16 15.01 5.99
CA LEU A 95 -1.23 16.45 6.23
C LEU A 95 -0.82 16.81 7.66
N GLY A 96 -1.38 16.13 8.66
CA GLY A 96 -1.12 16.37 10.08
C GLY A 96 0.35 16.24 10.45
N VAL A 97 1.03 15.22 9.93
CA VAL A 97 2.46 14.98 10.21
C VAL A 97 3.38 16.08 9.66
N GLN A 98 2.95 16.91 8.71
CA GLN A 98 3.76 18.03 8.22
C GLN A 98 3.85 19.18 9.23
N PHE A 99 2.89 19.27 10.16
CA PHE A 99 2.85 20.30 11.20
C PHE A 99 3.54 19.86 12.50
N LEU A 100 4.07 18.63 12.56
CA LEU A 100 4.76 18.13 13.75
C LEU A 100 6.10 18.85 14.00
N PRO A 101 6.47 19.08 15.26
CA PRO A 101 7.75 19.69 15.62
C PRO A 101 8.93 18.80 15.22
N LYS A 102 10.11 19.42 15.00
CA LYS A 102 11.30 18.75 14.44
C LYS A 102 11.72 17.47 15.19
N HIS A 103 11.54 17.42 16.52
CA HIS A 103 11.90 16.25 17.32
C HIS A 103 10.99 15.04 17.10
N MET A 104 9.80 15.22 16.53
CA MET A 104 8.83 14.16 16.21
C MET A 104 8.89 13.70 14.74
N ARG A 105 9.89 14.14 13.97
CA ARG A 105 10.01 13.77 12.55
C ARG A 105 10.17 12.27 12.31
N TRP A 106 10.62 11.51 13.30
CA TRP A 106 10.69 10.04 13.20
C TRP A 106 9.31 9.41 13.02
N ILE A 107 8.24 10.01 13.57
CA ILE A 107 6.86 9.51 13.41
C ILE A 107 6.46 9.54 11.93
N LYS A 108 6.84 10.61 11.23
CA LYS A 108 6.62 10.74 9.79
C LYS A 108 7.32 9.61 9.03
N ALA A 109 8.59 9.34 9.33
CA ALA A 109 9.34 8.27 8.70
C ALA A 109 8.71 6.91 8.98
N CYS A 110 8.43 6.58 10.25
CA CYS A 110 7.80 5.31 10.62
C CYS A 110 6.45 5.11 9.93
N TRP A 111 5.60 6.14 9.84
CA TRP A 111 4.31 6.02 9.17
C TRP A 111 4.46 5.69 7.68
N PHE A 112 5.28 6.46 6.95
CA PHE A 112 5.45 6.25 5.51
C PHE A 112 6.24 4.97 5.18
N ASP A 113 7.32 4.70 5.92
CA ASP A 113 8.19 3.56 5.65
C ASP A 113 7.53 2.23 6.05
N SER A 114 6.72 2.22 7.12
CA SER A 114 6.02 0.99 7.54
C SER A 114 4.98 0.55 6.53
N TYR A 115 4.30 1.46 5.82
CA TYR A 115 3.34 1.11 4.78
C TYR A 115 4.01 0.38 3.62
N LEU A 116 5.14 0.92 3.13
CA LEU A 116 5.96 0.29 2.09
C LEU A 116 6.51 -1.06 2.53
N LEU A 117 7.06 -1.13 3.75
CA LEU A 117 7.59 -2.37 4.31
C LEU A 117 6.49 -3.44 4.44
N ALA A 118 5.31 -3.06 4.95
CA ALA A 118 4.17 -3.97 5.08
C ALA A 118 3.70 -4.48 3.72
N ALA A 119 3.56 -3.59 2.73
CA ALA A 119 3.20 -3.98 1.37
C ALA A 119 4.24 -4.93 0.75
N PHE A 120 5.53 -4.66 0.95
CA PHE A 120 6.62 -5.51 0.47
C PHE A 120 6.62 -6.89 1.13
N VAL A 121 6.56 -6.96 2.46
CA VAL A 121 6.49 -8.22 3.21
C VAL A 121 5.24 -9.01 2.81
N PHE A 122 4.11 -8.33 2.64
CA PHE A 122 2.87 -8.96 2.20
C PHE A 122 3.01 -9.54 0.79
N LEU A 123 3.53 -8.79 -0.18
CA LEU A 123 3.77 -9.30 -1.54
C LEU A 123 4.76 -10.47 -1.55
N PHE A 124 5.83 -10.39 -0.77
CA PHE A 124 6.81 -11.47 -0.63
C PHE A 124 6.15 -12.75 -0.09
N PHE A 125 5.41 -12.63 1.02
CA PHE A 125 4.69 -13.74 1.62
C PHE A 125 3.71 -14.39 0.64
N ASN A 126 2.91 -13.59 -0.08
CA ASN A 126 1.98 -14.10 -1.08
C ASN A 126 2.69 -14.78 -2.25
N SER A 127 3.85 -14.25 -2.67
CA SER A 127 4.66 -14.86 -3.72
C SER A 127 5.16 -16.24 -3.28
N VAL A 128 5.69 -16.36 -2.07
CA VAL A 128 6.09 -17.65 -1.49
C VAL A 128 4.90 -18.60 -1.40
N ALA A 129 3.74 -18.14 -0.92
CA ALA A 129 2.52 -18.94 -0.80
C ALA A 129 2.01 -19.49 -2.15
N LEU A 130 2.26 -18.78 -3.26
CA LEU A 130 1.92 -19.21 -4.61
C LEU A 130 2.98 -20.16 -5.21
N CYS A 131 4.22 -20.14 -4.73
CA CYS A 131 5.26 -21.06 -5.18
C CYS A 131 5.17 -22.45 -4.55
N ILE A 132 4.65 -22.58 -3.31
CA ILE A 132 4.56 -23.87 -2.61
C ILE A 132 3.85 -24.98 -3.43
N PRO A 133 2.68 -24.74 -4.06
CA PRO A 133 2.03 -25.79 -4.84
C PRO A 133 2.82 -26.19 -6.10
N ILE A 134 3.61 -25.26 -6.66
CA ILE A 134 4.45 -25.54 -7.85
C ILE A 134 5.54 -26.55 -7.51
N GLU A 135 6.20 -26.41 -6.36
CA GLU A 135 7.21 -27.37 -5.90
C GLU A 135 6.60 -28.78 -5.78
N GLY A 136 5.39 -28.88 -5.20
CA GLY A 136 4.68 -30.15 -5.12
C GLY A 136 4.33 -30.77 -6.48
N MET A 137 4.02 -29.95 -7.49
CA MET A 137 3.78 -30.43 -8.86
C MET A 137 5.07 -30.95 -9.52
N ILE A 138 6.21 -30.29 -9.26
CA ILE A 138 7.51 -30.71 -9.79
C ILE A 138 7.92 -32.06 -9.20
N GLU A 139 7.76 -32.24 -7.88
CA GLU A 139 8.05 -33.51 -7.21
C GLU A 139 7.18 -34.66 -7.75
N GLN A 140 5.88 -34.41 -7.98
CA GLN A 140 4.99 -35.40 -8.60
C GLN A 140 5.40 -35.74 -10.03
N ALA A 141 5.86 -34.76 -10.80
CA ALA A 141 6.30 -34.95 -12.19
C ALA A 141 7.66 -35.66 -12.30
N ALA A 142 8.54 -35.51 -11.30
CA ALA A 142 9.86 -36.13 -11.28
C ALA A 142 9.83 -37.65 -11.07
N GLY A 143 8.70 -38.18 -10.57
CA GLY A 143 8.56 -39.59 -10.18
C GLY A 143 9.39 -39.93 -8.92
N PRO A 144 9.09 -41.05 -8.24
CA PRO A 144 9.94 -41.54 -7.15
C PRO A 144 11.33 -41.99 -7.63
#